data_AF-A0A1X7SZU7-F1
#
_entry.id   AF-A0A1X7SZU7-F1
#
_cell.length_a   1.000
_cell.length_b   1.000
_cell.length_c   1.000
_cell.angle_alpha   90.00
_cell.angle_beta   90.00
_cell.angle_gamma   90.00
#
_symmetry.space_group_name_H-M   'P 1'
#
loop_
_entity.id
_entity.type
_entity.pdbx_description
1 polymer ?
#
loop_
_entity_poly.entity_id
_entity_poly.type
_entity_poly.pdbx_seq_one_letter_code
_entity_poly.pdbx_strand_id
1 'polypeptide(L)'
;IKDLDIVIEELTILNQLPCHIWHDLGLQLGLYQPTLEDINEDNGDSKKCFRQCMSAWLKGKDKVREKGGPSWSSLATALDTIEEKPIASYIRNKYC
;
A
#
# COMPACT_ATOMS: atom_id res chain seq x y z
N ILE A 1 8.89 -7.68 3.86
CA ILE A 1 9.58 -6.49 3.30
C ILE A 1 10.02 -5.61 4.44
N LYS A 2 11.18 -4.94 4.35
CA LYS A 2 11.65 -4.01 5.39
C LYS A 2 11.95 -2.60 4.85
N ASP A 3 12.29 -2.50 3.57
CA ASP A 3 12.71 -1.24 2.97
C ASP A 3 11.53 -0.51 2.34
N LEU A 4 11.09 0.56 3.02
CA LEU A 4 10.06 1.47 2.51
C LEU A 4 10.47 2.08 1.17
N ASP A 5 11.75 2.41 1.01
CA ASP A 5 12.27 3.05 -0.19
C ASP A 5 12.08 2.17 -1.43
N ILE A 6 12.30 0.85 -1.31
CA ILE A 6 12.08 -0.11 -2.39
C ILE A 6 10.58 -0.20 -2.73
N VAL A 7 9.70 -0.28 -1.73
CA VAL A 7 8.24 -0.33 -1.96
C VAL A 7 7.75 0.92 -2.66
N ILE A 8 8.22 2.08 -2.21
CA ILE A 8 7.84 3.36 -2.79
C ILE A 8 8.44 3.50 -4.19
N GLU A 9 9.70 3.13 -4.42
CA GLU A 9 10.33 3.20 -5.74
C GLU A 9 9.57 2.32 -6.74
N GLU A 10 9.30 1.06 -6.42
CA GLU A 10 8.56 0.15 -7.30
C GLU A 10 7.15 0.66 -7.63
N LEU A 11 6.41 1.13 -6.62
CA LEU A 11 5.06 1.64 -6.81
C LEU A 11 5.03 3.04 -7.45
N THR A 12 6.10 3.83 -7.30
CA THR A 12 6.25 5.16 -7.92
C THR A 12 6.74 5.06 -9.36
N ILE A 13 7.63 4.10 -9.69
CA ILE A 13 8.03 3.79 -11.08
C ILE A 13 6.79 3.46 -11.91
N LEU A 14 5.81 2.79 -11.29
CA LEU A 14 4.54 2.51 -11.94
C LEU A 14 3.73 3.77 -12.23
N ASN A 15 3.98 4.91 -11.56
CA ASN A 15 3.42 6.25 -11.80
C ASN A 15 1.89 6.30 -12.08
N GLN A 16 1.17 5.25 -11.66
CA GLN A 16 -0.17 4.91 -12.14
C GLN A 16 -1.19 4.77 -11.01
N LEU A 17 -0.81 4.92 -9.74
CA LEU A 17 -1.78 4.84 -8.66
C LEU A 17 -2.45 6.20 -8.48
N PRO A 18 -3.73 6.38 -8.88
CA PRO A 18 -4.44 7.61 -8.61
C PRO A 18 -4.44 7.95 -7.12
N CYS A 19 -4.54 9.24 -6.84
CA CYS A 19 -4.57 9.84 -5.50
C CYS A 19 -5.55 9.16 -4.52
N HIS A 20 -6.59 8.47 -4.98
CA HIS A 20 -7.56 7.81 -4.11
C HIS A 20 -7.21 6.35 -3.79
N ILE A 21 -6.32 5.70 -4.56
CA ILE A 21 -6.07 4.26 -4.43
C ILE A 21 -5.35 3.90 -3.14
N TRP A 22 -4.51 4.80 -2.60
CA TRP A 22 -3.79 4.52 -1.36
C TRP A 22 -4.72 4.24 -0.17
N HIS A 23 -5.93 4.81 -0.20
CA HIS A 23 -6.94 4.63 0.82
C HIS A 23 -7.54 3.21 0.74
N ASP A 24 -8.05 2.83 -0.43
CA ASP A 24 -8.64 1.50 -0.66
C ASP A 24 -7.59 0.40 -0.51
N LEU A 25 -6.37 0.65 -1.01
CA LEU A 25 -5.23 -0.23 -0.80
C LEU A 25 -4.92 -0.40 0.68
N GLY A 26 -4.87 0.69 1.45
CA GLY A 26 -4.64 0.66 2.89
C GLY A 26 -5.65 -0.22 3.63
N LEU A 27 -6.93 -0.09 3.30
CA LEU A 27 -8.00 -0.93 3.86
C LEU A 27 -7.78 -2.41 3.52
N GLN A 28 -7.44 -2.71 2.26
CA GLN A 28 -7.18 -4.10 1.85
C GLN A 28 -5.97 -4.70 2.56
N LEU A 29 -4.94 -3.90 2.79
CA LEU A 29 -3.73 -4.28 3.52
C LEU A 29 -3.95 -4.45 5.04
N GLY A 30 -5.12 -4.05 5.56
CA GLY A 30 -5.50 -4.24 6.96
C GLY A 30 -5.29 -3.01 7.84
N LEU A 31 -5.09 -1.84 7.26
CA LEU A 31 -5.16 -0.55 7.98
C LEU A 31 -6.62 -0.17 8.21
N TYR A 32 -6.90 0.48 9.33
CA TYR A 32 -8.25 0.94 9.63
C TYR A 32 -8.54 2.31 9.05
N GLN A 33 -9.82 2.54 8.76
CA GLN A 33 -10.37 3.81 8.31
C GLN A 33 -9.84 5.02 9.13
N PRO A 34 -9.84 5.00 10.49
CA PRO A 34 -9.33 6.15 11.25
C PRO A 34 -7.84 6.41 11.04
N THR A 35 -7.02 5.35 10.89
CA THR A 35 -5.59 5.51 10.61
C THR A 35 -5.34 6.11 9.23
N LEU A 36 -6.20 5.81 8.25
CA LEU A 36 -6.12 6.40 6.92
C LEU A 36 -6.62 7.85 6.91
N GLU A 37 -7.66 8.16 7.68
CA GLU A 37 -8.17 9.53 7.87
C GLU A 37 -7.13 10.44 8.53
N ASP A 38 -6.47 9.97 9.59
CA ASP A 38 -5.35 10.68 10.24
C ASP A 38 -4.23 10.99 9.23
N ILE A 39 -3.90 10.03 8.35
CA ILE A 39 -2.91 10.21 7.29
C ILE A 39 -3.36 11.26 6.26
N ASN A 40 -4.64 11.32 5.95
CA ASN A 40 -5.21 12.28 4.99
C ASN A 40 -5.22 13.70 5.55
N GLU A 41 -5.65 13.88 6.80
CA GLU A 41 -5.74 15.20 7.45
C GLU A 41 -4.36 15.85 7.60
N ASP A 42 -3.32 15.06 7.89
CA ASP A 42 -1.96 15.55 8.04
C ASP A 42 -1.29 15.94 6.70
N ASN A 43 -1.84 15.53 5.56
CA ASN A 43 -1.15 15.57 4.28
C ASN A 43 -2.11 15.83 3.10
N GLY A 44 -2.33 17.10 2.74
CA GLY A 44 -3.07 17.45 1.50
C GLY A 44 -2.41 17.00 0.18
N ASP A 45 -1.30 16.26 0.23
CA ASP A 45 -0.58 15.70 -0.93
C ASP A 45 -0.71 14.17 -0.95
N SER A 46 -1.35 13.66 -2.00
CA SER A 46 -1.61 12.26 -2.26
C SER A 46 -0.36 11.38 -2.20
N LYS A 47 0.79 11.89 -2.68
CA LYS A 47 2.06 11.15 -2.65
C LYS A 47 2.57 10.98 -1.23
N LYS A 48 2.36 11.98 -0.38
CA LYS A 48 2.74 11.95 1.03
C LYS A 48 1.81 11.02 1.81
N CYS A 49 0.51 11.05 1.55
CA CYS A 49 -0.45 10.07 2.10
C CYS A 49 -0.06 8.64 1.74
N PHE A 50 0.26 8.39 0.48
CA PHE A 50 0.69 7.07 0.03
C PHE A 50 1.94 6.57 0.75
N ARG A 51 2.96 7.42 0.90
CA ARG A 51 4.18 7.09 1.65
C ARG A 51 3.88 6.75 3.11
N GLN A 52 3.01 7.52 3.76
CA GLN A 52 2.62 7.24 5.14
C GLN A 52 1.77 5.97 5.27
N CYS A 53 0.87 5.71 4.31
CA CYS A 53 0.09 4.47 4.23
C CYS A 53 1.03 3.24 4.14
N MET A 54 2.00 3.25 3.22
CA MET A 54 2.98 2.17 3.10
C MET A 54 3.86 2.05 4.35
N SER A 55 4.23 3.17 5.00
CA SER A 55 4.97 3.15 6.26
C SER A 55 4.16 2.49 7.39
N ALA A 56 2.87 2.81 7.51
CA ALA A 56 1.98 2.22 8.49
C ALA A 56 1.80 0.71 8.25
N TRP A 57 1.64 0.31 6.99
CA TRP A 57 1.58 -1.09 6.59
C TRP A 57 2.87 -1.85 6.91
N LEU A 58 4.04 -1.31 6.56
CA LEU A 58 5.34 -1.94 6.87
C LEU A 58 5.60 -2.08 8.37
N LYS A 59 5.09 -1.15 9.18
CA LYS A 59 5.13 -1.25 10.66
C LYS A 59 4.18 -2.31 11.20
N GLY A 60 3.28 -2.84 10.38
CA GLY A 60 2.29 -3.82 10.76
C GLY A 60 1.25 -3.24 11.72
N LYS A 61 0.86 -1.97 11.53
CA LYS A 61 -0.22 -1.34 12.30
C LYS A 61 -1.54 -2.09 12.12
N ASP A 62 -2.48 -1.86 13.04
CA ASP A 62 -3.85 -2.40 12.97
C ASP A 62 -3.87 -3.91 12.73
N LYS A 63 -4.60 -4.37 11.72
CA LYS A 63 -4.77 -5.78 11.36
C LYS A 63 -3.82 -6.26 10.27
N VAL A 64 -2.79 -5.50 9.94
CA VAL A 64 -1.84 -5.86 8.88
C VAL A 64 -1.22 -7.23 9.15
N ARG A 65 -0.86 -7.54 10.40
CA ARG A 65 -0.30 -8.85 10.77
C ARG A 65 -1.29 -10.00 10.64
N GLU A 66 -2.57 -9.74 10.93
CA GLU A 66 -3.65 -10.72 10.74
C GLU A 66 -3.92 -10.98 9.24
N LYS A 67 -3.67 -9.99 8.39
CA LYS A 67 -3.78 -10.06 6.92
C LYS A 67 -2.54 -10.63 6.22
N GLY A 68 -1.65 -11.31 6.95
CA GLY A 68 -0.45 -11.94 6.41
C GLY A 68 0.83 -11.09 6.51
N GLY A 69 0.74 -9.90 7.11
CA GLY A 69 1.88 -9.02 7.35
C GLY A 69 2.42 -8.35 6.09
N PRO A 70 3.49 -7.54 6.23
CA PRO A 70 4.03 -6.78 5.11
C PRO A 70 4.90 -7.64 4.17
N SER A 71 4.25 -8.27 3.18
CA SER A 71 4.88 -9.09 2.14
C SER A 71 4.53 -8.62 0.72
N TRP A 72 5.34 -8.99 -0.28
CA TRP A 72 5.05 -8.67 -1.68
C TRP A 72 3.79 -9.39 -2.17
N SER A 73 3.56 -10.62 -1.69
CA SER A 73 2.36 -11.41 -2.01
C SER A 73 1.08 -10.77 -1.48
N SER A 74 1.10 -10.26 -0.23
CA SER A 74 -0.04 -9.53 0.34
C SER A 74 -0.28 -8.20 -0.37
N LEU A 75 0.78 -7.50 -0.76
CA LEU A 75 0.68 -6.25 -1.53
C LEU A 75 0.05 -6.51 -2.91
N ALA A 76 0.55 -7.49 -3.65
CA ALA A 76 0.00 -7.85 -4.94
C ALA A 76 -1.47 -8.31 -4.85
N THR A 77 -1.82 -9.07 -3.80
CA THR A 77 -3.21 -9.49 -3.57
C THR A 77 -4.12 -8.31 -3.28
N ALA A 78 -3.67 -7.35 -2.48
CA ALA A 78 -4.43 -6.13 -2.20
C ALA A 78 -4.63 -5.28 -3.46
N LEU A 79 -3.60 -5.14 -4.29
CA LEU A 79 -3.68 -4.44 -5.59
C LEU A 79 -4.63 -5.14 -6.57
N ASP A 80 -4.60 -6.47 -6.63
CA ASP A 80 -5.52 -7.25 -7.46
C ASP A 80 -6.98 -7.06 -7.02
N THR A 81 -7.20 -6.92 -5.71
CA THR A 81 -8.53 -6.73 -5.10
C THR A 81 -9.12 -5.36 -5.41
N ILE A 82 -8.30 -4.33 -5.56
CA ILE A 82 -8.73 -2.97 -5.93
C ILE A 82 -8.65 -2.73 -7.46
N GLU A 83 -8.62 -3.81 -8.24
CA GLU A 83 -8.59 -3.82 -9.70
C GLU A 83 -7.31 -3.26 -10.36
N GLU A 84 -6.25 -3.04 -9.58
CA GLU A 84 -4.91 -2.68 -10.05
C GLU A 84 -4.12 -3.91 -10.56
N LYS A 85 -4.77 -4.68 -11.43
CA LYS A 85 -4.26 -5.96 -11.98
C LYS A 85 -2.91 -5.85 -12.69
N PRO A 86 -2.63 -4.80 -13.50
CA PRO A 86 -1.32 -4.67 -14.14
C PRO A 86 -0.18 -4.56 -13.12
N ILE A 87 -0.41 -3.79 -12.05
CA ILE A 87 0.57 -3.58 -10.98
C ILE A 87 0.71 -4.86 -10.14
N ALA A 88 -0.40 -5.51 -9.79
CA ALA A 88 -0.38 -6.78 -9.07
C ALA A 88 0.40 -7.87 -9.83
N SER A 89 0.19 -7.98 -11.14
CA SER A 89 0.90 -8.93 -12.01
C SER A 89 2.40 -8.64 -12.06
N TYR A 90 2.78 -7.36 -12.20
CA TYR A 90 4.17 -6.92 -12.17
C TYR A 90 4.87 -7.32 -10.86
N ILE A 91 4.26 -7.00 -9.72
CA ILE A 91 4.83 -7.33 -8.40
C ILE A 91 4.94 -8.84 -8.21
N ARG A 92 3.92 -9.61 -8.61
CA ARG A 92 3.98 -11.08 -8.55
C ARG A 92 5.13 -11.61 -9.37
N ASN A 93 5.25 -11.19 -10.64
CA ASN A 93 6.31 -11.69 -11.53
C ASN A 93 7.72 -11.38 -11.00
N LYS A 94 7.89 -10.21 -10.38
CA LYS A 94 9.21 -9.75 -9.92
C LYS A 94 9.62 -10.27 -8.54
N TYR A 95 8.64 -10.49 -7.65
CA TYR A 95 8.92 -10.70 -6.21
C TYR A 95 8.23 -11.92 -5.58
N CYS A 96 7.37 -12.65 -6.30
CA CYS A 96 6.69 -13.86 -5.84
C CYS A 96 7.08 -15.07 -6.69
#